data_AF-A0A378N7T8-F1
#
_entry.id   AF-A0A378N7T8-F1
#
_cell.length_a   1.000
_cell.length_b   1.000
_cell.length_c   1.000
_cell.angle_alpha   90.00
_cell.angle_beta   90.00
_cell.angle_gamma   90.00
#
_symmetry.space_group_name_H-M   'P 1'
#
loop_
_entity.id
_entity.type
_entity.pdbx_description
1 polymer ?
#
loop_
_entity_poly.entity_id
_entity_poly.type
_entity_poly.pdbx_seq_one_letter_code
_entity_poly.pdbx_strand_id
1 'polypeptide(L)' 'MDATEGKIDVLVAGVGTGGTITGVSRAIKQDKGKQIISVAVEPSESPVITQTLNGEEVKPGPHKIQGIVQALFRKT' A
#
# COMPACT_ATOMS: atom_id res chain seq x y z
N MET A 1 -8.64 1.52 -15.61
CA MET A 1 -8.47 0.45 -16.61
C MET A 1 -8.39 1.05 -18.00
N ASP A 2 -9.28 1.98 -18.35
CA ASP A 2 -9.32 2.60 -19.68
C ASP A 2 -8.00 3.31 -20.04
N ALA A 3 -7.44 4.07 -19.10
CA ALA A 3 -6.15 4.77 -19.28
C ALA A 3 -4.97 3.84 -19.62
N THR A 4 -5.07 2.53 -19.32
CA THR A 4 -4.03 1.55 -19.65
C THR A 4 -4.48 0.57 -20.73
N GLU A 5 -5.66 0.77 -21.33
CA GLU A 5 -6.32 -0.24 -22.20
C GLU A 5 -6.40 -1.62 -21.52
N GLY A 6 -6.48 -1.61 -20.19
CA GLY A 6 -6.38 -2.78 -19.34
C GLY A 6 -5.01 -3.46 -19.27
N LYS A 7 -3.98 -2.98 -19.95
CA LYS A 7 -2.61 -3.52 -19.90
C LYS A 7 -1.90 -2.97 -18.67
N ILE A 8 -2.02 -3.67 -17.54
CA ILE A 8 -1.35 -3.34 -16.28
C ILE A 8 -0.79 -4.61 -15.69
N ASP A 9 0.49 -4.57 -15.35
CA ASP A 9 1.21 -5.68 -14.71
C ASP A 9 1.55 -5.38 -13.25
N VAL A 10 1.78 -4.09 -12.93
CA VAL A 10 2.21 -3.64 -11.60
C VAL A 10 1.42 -2.40 -11.18
N LEU A 11 0.95 -2.39 -9.93
CA LEU A 11 0.39 -1.24 -9.23
C LEU A 11 1.35 -0.84 -8.11
N VAL A 12 1.88 0.38 -8.15
CA VAL A 12 2.74 0.93 -7.09
C VAL A 12 2.00 2.08 -6.41
N ALA A 13 1.92 2.05 -5.08
CA ALA A 13 1.25 3.11 -4.33
C ALA A 13 1.90 3.37 -2.97
N GLY A 14 2.02 4.65 -2.62
CA GLY A 14 2.27 5.06 -1.24
C GLY A 14 1.11 4.65 -0.35
N VAL A 15 1.42 4.20 0.87
CA VAL A 15 0.43 3.60 1.77
C VAL A 15 0.22 4.46 3.01
N GLY A 16 -0.96 5.09 3.12
CA GLY A 16 -1.48 5.66 4.37
C GLY A 16 -2.23 4.59 5.19
N THR A 17 -3.56 4.64 5.16
CA THR A 17 -4.42 3.60 5.78
C THR A 17 -4.47 2.28 4.98
N GLY A 18 -3.93 2.27 3.75
CA GLY A 18 -3.96 1.11 2.85
C GLY A 18 -5.24 0.94 2.02
N GLY A 19 -6.25 1.80 2.19
CA GLY A 19 -7.52 1.70 1.46
C GLY A 19 -7.34 1.76 -0.07
N THR A 20 -6.51 2.68 -0.56
CA THR A 20 -6.27 2.84 -2.01
C THR A 20 -5.63 1.61 -2.64
N ILE A 21 -4.47 1.17 -2.12
CA ILE A 21 -3.75 0.03 -2.71
C ILE A 21 -4.57 -1.25 -2.61
N THR A 22 -5.26 -1.46 -1.49
CA THR A 22 -6.08 -2.67 -1.28
C THR A 22 -7.32 -2.65 -2.16
N GLY A 23 -8.05 -1.53 -2.19
CA GLY A 23 -9.28 -1.39 -2.97
C GLY A 23 -9.01 -1.51 -4.48
N VAL A 24 -8.01 -0.80 -4.99
CA VAL A 24 -7.64 -0.86 -6.41
C VAL A 24 -7.10 -2.25 -6.77
N SER A 25 -6.21 -2.82 -5.95
CA SER A 25 -5.71 -4.18 -6.20
C SER A 25 -6.82 -5.22 -6.19
N ARG A 26 -7.80 -5.10 -5.29
CA ARG A 26 -8.96 -5.99 -5.22
C ARG A 26 -9.82 -5.85 -6.47
N ALA A 27 -10.16 -4.62 -6.87
CA ALA A 27 -10.98 -4.38 -8.05
C ALA A 27 -10.32 -4.92 -9.33
N ILE A 28 -9.00 -4.77 -9.49
CA ILE A 28 -8.30 -5.29 -10.67
C ILE A 28 -8.23 -6.83 -10.64
N LYS A 29 -7.91 -7.43 -9.49
CA LYS A 29 -7.75 -8.89 -9.37
C LYS A 29 -9.06 -9.65 -9.42
N GLN A 30 -10.07 -9.17 -8.70
CA GLN A 30 -11.35 -9.85 -8.54
C GLN A 30 -12.35 -9.40 -9.59
N ASP A 31 -12.60 -8.10 -9.70
CA ASP A 31 -13.68 -7.60 -10.59
C ASP A 31 -13.27 -7.60 -12.06
N LYS A 32 -11.96 -7.45 -12.35
CA LYS A 32 -11.42 -7.48 -13.72
C LYS A 32 -10.69 -8.78 -14.07
N GLY A 33 -10.52 -9.70 -13.12
CA GLY A 33 -9.90 -11.01 -13.35
C GLY A 33 -8.44 -10.96 -13.80
N LYS A 34 -7.70 -9.87 -13.51
CA LYS A 34 -6.31 -9.71 -13.95
C LYS A 34 -5.33 -9.96 -12.81
N GLN A 35 -4.29 -10.73 -13.11
CA GLN A 35 -3.18 -10.90 -12.17
C GLN A 35 -2.23 -9.71 -12.29
N ILE A 36 -2.01 -9.02 -11.17
CA ILE A 36 -1.06 -7.91 -11.07
C ILE A 36 -0.21 -8.05 -9.81
N ILE A 37 0.98 -7.47 -9.85
CA ILE A 37 1.82 -7.24 -8.67
C ILE A 37 1.38 -5.92 -8.03
N SER A 38 1.22 -5.91 -6.71
CA SER A 38 0.90 -4.70 -5.94
C SER A 38 2.07 -4.39 -5.03
N VAL A 39 2.64 -3.19 -5.15
CA VAL A 39 3.83 -2.74 -4.41
C VAL A 39 3.44 -1.58 -3.50
N ALA A 40 3.58 -1.81 -2.19
CA ALA A 40 3.44 -0.78 -1.17
C ALA A 40 4.74 0.02 -1.05
N VAL A 41 4.62 1.35 -1.01
CA VAL A 41 5.75 2.26 -0.79
C VAL A 41 5.57 2.96 0.55
N GLU A 42 6.65 3.01 1.33
CA GLU A 42 6.73 3.72 2.60
C GLU A 42 8.03 4.53 2.74
N PRO A 43 8.07 5.52 3.64
CA PRO A 43 9.29 6.27 3.94
C PRO A 43 10.31 5.41 4.69
N SER A 44 11.59 5.51 4.32
CA SER A 44 12.68 4.83 5.02
C SER A 44 12.83 5.22 6.49
N GLU A 45 12.50 6.46 6.81
CA GLU A 45 12.57 7.03 8.16
C GLU A 45 11.40 6.58 9.04
N SER A 46 10.34 6.01 8.45
CA SER A 46 9.16 5.50 9.15
C SER A 46 8.63 4.21 8.50
N PRO A 47 9.40 3.11 8.57
CA PRO A 47 9.13 1.89 7.81
C PRO A 47 8.11 0.99 8.53
N VAL A 48 6.94 1.53 8.84
CA VAL A 48 5.88 0.86 9.64
C VAL A 48 5.41 -0.46 9.01
N ILE A 49 5.30 -0.53 7.69
CA ILE A 49 4.87 -1.71 6.95
C ILE A 49 5.96 -2.79 7.04
N THR A 50 7.21 -2.43 6.75
CA THR A 50 8.35 -3.36 6.84
C THR A 50 8.50 -3.90 8.26
N GLN A 51 8.45 -3.03 9.27
CA GLN A 51 8.51 -3.45 10.68
C GLN A 51 7.39 -4.45 11.00
N THR A 52 6.15 -4.13 10.60
CA THR A 52 5.00 -5.02 10.81
C THR A 52 5.19 -6.38 10.15
N LEU A 53 5.65 -6.40 8.89
CA LEU A 53 5.88 -7.64 8.14
C LEU A 53 7.04 -8.47 8.70
N ASN A 54 8.06 -7.84 9.25
CA ASN A 54 9.19 -8.49 9.91
C ASN A 54 8.87 -8.96 11.35
N GLY A 55 7.69 -8.61 11.89
CA GLY A 55 7.35 -8.86 13.29
C GLY A 55 8.15 -8.01 14.29
N GLU A 56 8.70 -6.89 13.83
CA GLU A 56 9.40 -5.91 14.65
C GLU A 56 8.41 -5.01 15.40
N GLU A 57 8.88 -4.38 16.47
CA GLU A 57 8.11 -3.36 17.17
C GLU A 57 7.87 -2.15 16.24
N VAL A 58 6.61 -1.81 16.01
CA VAL A 58 6.23 -0.70 15.13
C VAL A 58 6.63 0.63 15.77
N LYS A 59 7.58 1.33 15.13
CA LYS A 59 8.12 2.63 15.56
C LYS A 59 8.02 3.62 14.40
N PRO A 60 6.92 4.39 14.32
CA PRO A 60 6.80 5.46 13.34
C PRO A 60 7.87 6.53 13.60
N GLY A 61 8.56 6.95 12.54
CA GLY A 61 9.51 8.07 12.58
C GLY A 61 8.97 9.30 11.85
N PRO A 62 9.50 10.50 12.15
CA PRO A 62 9.10 11.71 11.44
C PRO A 62 9.57 11.66 9.98
N HIS A 63 8.70 12.03 9.04
CA HIS A 63 9.02 12.24 7.63
C HIS A 63 8.24 13.42 7.04
N LYS A 64 8.71 13.95 5.92
CA LYS A 64 8.13 15.14 5.27
C LYS A 64 7.02 14.83 4.26
N ILE A 65 6.79 13.55 3.97
CA ILE A 65 5.83 13.11 2.96
C ILE A 65 4.43 13.06 3.57
N GLN A 66 3.54 13.95 3.16
CA GLN A 66 2.17 14.01 3.69
C GLN A 66 1.27 12.90 3.10
N GLY A 67 0.39 12.34 3.92
CA GLY A 67 -0.67 11.41 3.48
C GLY A 67 -0.27 9.94 3.34
N ILE A 68 1.00 9.61 3.58
CA ILE A 68 1.55 8.25 3.58
C ILE A 68 2.00 7.92 5.01
N VAL A 69 1.85 6.66 5.42
CA VAL A 69 2.12 6.10 6.76
C VAL A 69 1.48 6.93 7.88
N GLN A 70 0.20 6.66 8.13
CA GLN A 70 -0.41 6.92 9.44
C GLN A 70 -0.39 5.61 10.21
N ALA A 71 0.02 5.64 11.47
CA ALA A 71 -0.10 4.49 12.37
C ALA A 71 -1.56 3.99 12.39
N LEU A 72 -1.85 2.92 11.66
CA LEU A 72 -3.15 2.27 11.66
C LEU A 72 -3.21 1.34 12.89
N PHE A 73 -3.65 1.86 14.03
CA PHE A 73 -4.05 1.01 15.14
C PHE A 73 -5.37 0.31 14.77
N ARG A 74 -5.28 -0.97 14.42
CA ARG A 74 -6.47 -1.83 14.37
C ARG A 74 -6.80 -2.24 15.80
N LYS A 75 -7.75 -1.55 16.45
CA LYS A 75 -8.45 -2.12 17.60
C LYS A 75 -9.30 -3.28 17.05
N THR A 76 -9.20 -4.43 17.71
CA THR A 76 -9.94 -5.69 17.43
C THR A 76 -11.38 -5.46 17.03
#